data_AF-A0AA40FJE7-F1
#
_entry.id   AF-A0AA40FJE7-F1
#
_cell.length_a   1.000
_cell.length_b   1.000
_cell.length_c   1.000
_cell.angle_alpha   90.00
_cell.angle_beta   90.00
_cell.angle_gamma   90.00
#
_symmetry.space_group_name_H-M   'P 1'
#
loop_
_entity.id
_entity.type
_entity.pdbx_description
1 polymer ?
#
loop_
_entity_poly.entity_id
_entity_poly.type
_entity_poly.pdbx_seq_one_letter_code
_entity_poly.pdbx_strand_id
1 'polypeptide(L)'
;MASKIARVLIEFEGFVRCDVNLPDSGLSLEDRIMLVEKVNTVFHVAVTVTFKQPLDDAVNTNTKGTSRIINLSKELKQIISFIYVSTSYNNGYLSKIEEKVYITSWEPSTVIDNICDKQDTNSIALLEESILKTHPNTYSFSKNLAEQIVFNHCKSFPSAVVRPSIIGASLKKPSWLGG
;
A
#
# COMPACT_ATOMS: atom_id res chain seq x y z
N MET A 1 -35.71 6.91 -13.22
CA MET A 1 -35.27 6.78 -11.82
C MET A 1 -33.92 7.49 -11.72
N ALA A 2 -33.88 8.70 -11.17
CA ALA A 2 -32.65 9.50 -11.15
C ALA A 2 -31.67 8.92 -10.13
N SER A 3 -30.51 8.46 -10.60
CA SER A 3 -29.36 8.11 -9.75
C SER A 3 -28.95 9.35 -8.96
N LYS A 4 -29.18 9.34 -7.64
CA LYS A 4 -28.58 10.31 -6.73
C LYS A 4 -27.09 10.02 -6.73
N ILE A 5 -26.32 10.78 -7.50
CA ILE A 5 -24.87 10.88 -7.33
C ILE A 5 -24.66 11.44 -5.92
N ALA A 6 -24.25 10.58 -4.99
CA ALA A 6 -23.78 11.03 -3.69
C ALA A 6 -22.55 11.91 -3.93
N ARG A 7 -22.67 13.22 -3.62
CA ARG A 7 -21.51 14.10 -3.58
C ARG A 7 -20.71 13.72 -2.34
N VAL A 8 -19.54 13.13 -2.55
CA VAL A 8 -18.53 12.99 -1.49
C VAL A 8 -17.96 14.39 -1.26
N LEU A 9 -18.33 15.02 -0.14
CA LEU A 9 -17.68 16.25 0.31
C LEU A 9 -16.39 15.82 1.02
N ILE A 10 -15.25 16.13 0.41
CA ILE A 10 -13.94 16.03 1.07
C ILE A 10 -13.62 17.43 1.57
N GLU A 11 -13.77 17.64 2.87
CA GLU A 11 -13.30 18.87 3.52
C GLU A 11 -11.84 18.68 3.92
N PHE A 12 -11.00 19.64 3.54
CA PHE A 12 -9.59 19.64 3.95
C PHE A 12 -9.48 20.23 5.35
N GLU A 13 -9.22 19.39 6.36
CA GLU A 13 -9.05 19.84 7.74
C GLU A 13 -7.61 20.26 8.08
N GLY A 14 -6.60 19.73 7.39
CA GLY A 14 -5.20 20.09 7.65
C GLY A 14 -4.20 19.00 7.30
N PHE A 15 -2.97 19.20 7.77
CA PHE A 15 -1.86 18.25 7.63
C PHE A 15 -1.57 17.57 8.96
N VAL A 16 -1.31 16.26 8.91
CA VAL A 16 -0.82 15.48 10.05
C VAL A 16 0.60 15.02 9.72
N ARG A 17 1.52 15.22 10.66
CA ARG A 17 2.90 14.73 10.50
C ARG A 17 2.90 13.21 10.66
N CYS A 18 3.39 12.51 9.64
CA CYS A 18 3.39 11.06 9.58
C CYS A 18 4.59 10.58 8.76
N ASP A 19 5.22 9.49 9.20
CA ASP A 19 6.25 8.74 8.49
C ASP A 19 5.95 7.24 8.59
N VAL A 20 5.52 6.66 7.47
CA VAL A 20 5.12 5.24 7.39
C VAL A 20 6.27 4.27 7.68
N ASN A 21 7.52 4.71 7.73
CA ASN A 21 8.66 3.88 8.08
C ASN A 21 8.82 3.71 9.60
N LEU A 22 8.23 4.60 10.40
CA LEU A 22 8.32 4.60 11.86
C LEU A 22 7.23 3.74 12.51
N PRO A 23 7.47 3.22 13.72
CA PRO A 23 6.39 2.66 14.56
C PRO A 23 5.22 3.64 14.68
N ASP A 24 3.99 3.12 14.64
CA ASP A 24 2.75 3.92 14.64
C ASP A 24 2.71 5.06 13.61
N SER A 25 3.49 4.91 12.53
CA SER A 25 3.71 5.92 11.51
C SER A 25 4.23 7.26 12.04
N GLY A 26 4.87 7.28 13.21
CA GLY A 26 5.41 8.49 13.84
C GLY A 26 4.35 9.52 14.26
N LEU A 27 3.09 9.10 14.39
CA LEU A 27 1.99 9.96 14.79
C LEU A 27 2.12 10.38 16.25
N SER A 28 1.78 11.64 16.55
CA SER A 28 1.53 12.07 17.93
C SER A 28 0.28 11.37 18.48
N LEU A 29 0.17 11.30 19.81
CA LEU A 29 -1.02 10.73 20.43
C LEU A 29 -2.27 11.56 20.09
N GLU A 30 -2.12 12.88 20.06
CA GLU A 30 -3.17 13.83 19.73
C GLU A 30 -3.68 13.65 18.30
N ASP A 31 -2.77 13.56 17.33
CA ASP A 31 -3.13 13.33 15.91
C ASP A 31 -3.80 11.97 15.75
N ARG A 32 -3.28 10.94 16.42
CA ARG A 32 -3.84 9.59 16.36
C ARG A 32 -5.28 9.53 16.88
N ILE A 33 -5.54 10.17 18.02
CA ILE A 33 -6.90 10.29 18.57
C ILE A 33 -7.81 11.03 17.58
N MET A 34 -7.35 12.17 17.06
CA MET A 34 -8.12 12.94 16.08
C MET A 34 -8.49 12.10 14.85
N LEU A 35 -7.52 11.36 14.28
CA LEU A 35 -7.75 10.49 13.13
C LEU A 35 -8.77 9.40 13.45
N VAL A 36 -8.62 8.73 14.59
CA VAL A 36 -9.53 7.66 15.06
C VAL A 36 -10.97 8.13 15.20
N GLU A 37 -11.17 9.37 15.68
CA GLU A 37 -12.51 9.94 15.86
C GLU A 37 -13.14 10.42 14.55
N LYS A 38 -12.34 11.00 13.64
CA LYS A 38 -12.86 11.78 12.50
C LYS A 38 -12.75 11.10 11.13
N VAL A 39 -11.77 10.24 10.92
CA VAL A 39 -11.52 9.64 9.61
C VAL A 39 -12.45 8.45 9.38
N ASN A 40 -13.14 8.47 8.25
CA ASN A 40 -14.00 7.38 7.80
C ASN A 40 -13.54 6.75 6.48
N THR A 41 -12.65 7.40 5.73
CA THR A 41 -12.17 6.91 4.44
C THR A 41 -10.67 7.10 4.35
N VAL A 42 -9.95 6.04 3.99
CA VAL A 42 -8.49 6.05 3.91
C VAL A 42 -8.07 5.81 2.47
N PHE A 43 -7.35 6.75 1.89
CA PHE A 43 -6.64 6.58 0.62
C PHE A 43 -5.16 6.36 0.92
N HIS A 44 -4.73 5.10 0.96
CA HIS A 44 -3.33 4.77 1.16
C HIS A 44 -2.57 4.81 -0.17
N VAL A 45 -2.05 6.01 -0.48
CA VAL A 45 -1.25 6.31 -1.67
C VAL A 45 0.25 6.37 -1.34
N ALA A 46 0.61 6.44 -0.06
CA ALA A 46 1.98 6.64 0.38
C ALA A 46 2.85 5.41 0.03
N VAL A 47 3.80 5.64 -0.87
CA VAL A 47 4.71 4.61 -1.40
C VAL A 47 5.99 5.29 -1.88
N THR A 48 7.14 4.66 -1.64
CA THR A 48 8.38 5.06 -2.31
C THR A 48 8.46 4.33 -3.64
N VAL A 49 8.43 5.09 -4.74
CA VAL A 49 8.61 4.56 -6.10
C VAL A 49 10.08 4.72 -6.50
N THR A 50 10.94 3.83 -6.02
CA THR A 50 12.30 3.70 -6.54
C THR A 50 12.61 2.27 -6.89
N PHE A 51 13.14 2.06 -8.10
CA PHE A 51 13.50 0.74 -8.61
C PHE A 51 14.91 0.30 -8.19
N LYS A 52 15.60 1.12 -7.37
CA LYS A 52 16.96 0.87 -6.89
C LYS A 52 17.05 0.77 -5.37
N GLN A 53 15.91 0.69 -4.68
CA GLN A 53 15.89 0.55 -3.22
C GLN A 53 16.34 -0.87 -2.84
N PRO A 54 17.17 -1.03 -1.79
CA PRO A 54 17.38 -2.31 -1.15
C PRO A 54 16.06 -2.98 -0.76
N LEU A 55 16.03 -4.31 -0.76
CA LEU A 55 14.80 -5.06 -0.51
C LEU A 55 14.15 -4.74 0.84
N ASP A 56 14.94 -4.71 1.92
CA ASP A 56 14.47 -4.45 3.28
C ASP A 56 13.85 -3.06 3.43
N ASP A 57 14.49 -2.06 2.84
CA ASP A 57 13.98 -0.70 2.74
C ASP A 57 12.63 -0.66 1.99
N ALA A 58 12.53 -1.32 0.82
CA ALA A 58 11.29 -1.39 0.04
C ALA A 58 10.18 -2.10 0.81
N VAL A 59 10.51 -3.19 1.51
CA VAL A 59 9.57 -3.94 2.37
C VAL A 59 9.14 -3.08 3.56
N ASN A 60 10.03 -2.34 4.20
CA ASN A 60 9.67 -1.49 5.33
C ASN A 60 8.71 -0.37 4.93
N THR A 61 8.99 0.32 3.83
CA THR A 61 8.14 1.42 3.39
C THR A 61 6.81 0.92 2.82
N ASN A 62 6.85 0.01 1.85
CA ASN A 62 5.67 -0.30 1.04
C ASN A 62 4.82 -1.41 1.66
N THR A 63 5.45 -2.36 2.35
CA THR A 63 4.77 -3.53 2.93
C THR A 63 4.43 -3.26 4.41
N LYS A 64 5.44 -3.03 5.26
CA LYS A 64 5.21 -2.76 6.69
C LYS A 64 4.45 -1.45 6.89
N GLY A 65 4.78 -0.40 6.14
CA GLY A 65 4.03 0.86 6.15
C GLY A 65 2.54 0.66 5.85
N THR A 66 2.20 -0.19 4.88
CA THR A 66 0.81 -0.56 4.60
C THR A 66 0.16 -1.27 5.78
N SER A 67 0.86 -2.21 6.44
CA SER A 67 0.35 -2.88 7.65
C SER A 67 0.07 -1.88 8.78
N ARG A 68 0.95 -0.90 9.02
CA ARG A 68 0.77 0.16 10.03
C ARG A 68 -0.49 0.98 9.77
N ILE A 69 -0.72 1.41 8.51
CA ILE A 69 -1.92 2.17 8.15
C ILE A 69 -3.19 1.31 8.24
N ILE A 70 -3.12 0.02 7.90
CA ILE A 70 -4.24 -0.91 8.10
C ILE A 70 -4.58 -1.05 9.58
N ASN A 71 -3.59 -1.14 10.46
CA ASN A 71 -3.81 -1.25 11.89
C ASN A 71 -4.47 0.02 12.45
N LEU A 72 -4.00 1.21 12.06
CA LEU A 72 -4.70 2.47 12.37
C LEU A 72 -6.14 2.46 11.83
N SER A 73 -6.34 1.97 10.61
CA SER A 73 -7.64 1.92 9.95
C SER A 73 -8.66 1.04 10.71
N LYS A 74 -8.19 -0.03 11.38
CA LYS A 74 -9.03 -0.89 12.23
C LYS A 74 -9.51 -0.19 13.50
N GLU A 75 -8.86 0.87 13.92
CA GLU A 75 -9.20 1.61 15.13
C GLU A 75 -10.17 2.75 14.86
N LEU A 76 -10.31 3.18 13.60
CA LEU A 76 -11.22 4.25 13.21
C LEU A 76 -12.66 3.87 13.57
N LYS A 77 -13.36 4.78 14.24
CA LYS A 77 -14.72 4.50 14.74
C LYS A 77 -15.79 4.38 13.65
N GLN A 78 -15.54 4.97 12.48
CA GLN A 78 -16.54 5.09 11.42
C GLN A 78 -15.99 4.73 10.05
N ILE A 79 -15.09 3.74 9.95
CA ILE A 79 -14.50 3.37 8.66
C ILE A 79 -15.58 2.89 7.66
N ILE A 80 -15.70 3.62 6.56
CA ILE A 80 -16.56 3.35 5.42
C ILE A 80 -15.75 2.62 4.34
N SER A 81 -14.51 3.03 4.08
CA SER A 81 -13.69 2.41 3.05
C SER A 81 -12.18 2.59 3.22
N PHE A 82 -11.43 1.59 2.78
CA PHE A 82 -9.98 1.60 2.66
C PHE A 82 -9.54 1.36 1.22
N ILE A 83 -8.91 2.36 0.60
CA ILE A 83 -8.44 2.30 -0.79
C ILE A 83 -6.92 2.20 -0.77
N TYR A 84 -6.41 1.04 -1.19
CA TYR A 84 -4.98 0.84 -1.40
C TYR A 84 -4.59 1.12 -2.84
N VAL A 85 -3.67 2.07 -3.05
CA VAL A 85 -3.10 2.32 -4.38
C VAL A 85 -1.87 1.45 -4.57
N SER A 86 -2.03 0.39 -5.34
CA SER A 86 -0.97 -0.53 -5.76
C SER A 86 -0.34 -0.06 -7.08
N THR A 87 0.00 -0.98 -7.98
CA THR A 87 0.56 -0.70 -9.30
C THR A 87 0.27 -1.86 -10.25
N SER A 88 0.09 -1.57 -11.55
CA SER A 88 -0.08 -2.59 -12.58
C SER A 88 1.17 -3.44 -12.80
N TYR A 89 2.33 -3.01 -12.29
CA TYR A 89 3.62 -3.70 -12.48
C TYR A 89 3.89 -4.82 -11.46
N ASN A 90 3.07 -4.92 -10.39
CA ASN A 90 3.38 -5.81 -9.27
C ASN A 90 3.38 -7.31 -9.63
N ASN A 91 2.63 -7.69 -10.66
CA ASN A 91 2.52 -9.04 -11.20
C ASN A 91 3.07 -9.13 -12.64
N GLY A 92 3.98 -8.23 -13.03
CA GLY A 92 4.50 -8.12 -14.39
C GLY A 92 5.27 -9.35 -14.92
N TYR A 93 5.54 -10.33 -14.05
CA TYR A 93 6.15 -11.61 -14.40
C TYR A 93 5.14 -12.63 -14.96
N LEU A 94 3.84 -12.35 -14.84
CA LEU A 94 2.77 -13.18 -15.40
C LEU A 94 2.41 -12.73 -16.82
N SER A 95 2.20 -13.70 -17.71
CA SER A 95 1.77 -13.43 -19.10
C SER A 95 0.32 -12.95 -19.21
N LYS A 96 -0.52 -13.28 -18.22
CA LYS A 96 -1.91 -12.84 -18.12
C LYS A 96 -2.22 -12.44 -16.68
N ILE A 97 -2.72 -11.22 -16.52
CA ILE A 97 -3.07 -10.64 -15.22
C ILE A 97 -4.59 -10.41 -15.18
N GLU A 98 -5.22 -10.87 -14.11
CA GLU A 98 -6.65 -10.76 -13.82
C GLU A 98 -6.86 -9.82 -12.62
N GLU A 99 -8.08 -9.31 -12.45
CA GLU A 99 -8.45 -8.46 -11.30
C GLU A 99 -8.65 -9.27 -10.02
N LYS A 100 -7.56 -9.86 -9.52
CA LYS A 100 -7.52 -10.57 -8.24
C LYS A 100 -6.23 -10.29 -7.50
N VAL A 101 -6.21 -10.57 -6.20
CA VAL A 101 -4.95 -10.59 -5.44
C VAL A 101 -4.30 -11.96 -5.66
N TYR A 102 -3.03 -11.95 -6.03
CA TYR A 102 -2.26 -13.16 -6.27
C TYR A 102 -1.53 -13.55 -4.98
N ILE A 103 -1.91 -14.70 -4.41
CA ILE A 103 -1.16 -15.31 -3.32
C ILE A 103 0.09 -15.96 -3.91
N THR A 104 1.26 -15.62 -3.36
CA THR A 104 2.55 -16.09 -3.88
C THR A 104 3.17 -17.13 -2.93
N SER A 105 4.31 -17.70 -3.30
CA SER A 105 5.11 -18.52 -2.38
C SER A 105 5.74 -17.71 -1.25
N TRP A 106 5.71 -16.38 -1.33
CA TRP A 106 6.29 -15.47 -0.35
C TRP A 106 5.19 -14.93 0.56
N GLU A 107 5.06 -15.56 1.73
CA GLU A 107 4.15 -15.08 2.77
C GLU A 107 4.70 -13.78 3.38
N PRO A 108 3.89 -12.69 3.48
CA PRO A 108 4.37 -11.41 3.98
C PRO A 108 5.04 -11.47 5.36
N SER A 109 4.48 -12.21 6.31
CA SER A 109 5.07 -12.36 7.65
C SER A 109 6.44 -13.05 7.61
N THR A 110 6.64 -14.03 6.73
CA THR A 110 7.94 -14.69 6.58
C THR A 110 8.99 -13.71 6.03
N VAL A 111 8.65 -12.92 5.01
CA VAL A 111 9.59 -11.93 4.46
C VAL A 111 9.91 -10.85 5.49
N ILE A 112 8.91 -10.33 6.18
CA ILE A 112 9.07 -9.28 7.17
C ILE A 112 9.84 -9.81 8.39
N ASP A 113 9.27 -10.77 9.12
CA ASP A 113 9.71 -11.15 10.45
C ASP A 113 10.99 -12.01 10.40
N ASN A 114 11.09 -12.91 9.42
CA ASN A 114 12.18 -13.88 9.38
C ASN A 114 13.40 -13.41 8.59
N ILE A 115 13.27 -12.37 7.75
CA ILE A 115 14.33 -11.92 6.84
C ILE A 115 14.63 -10.44 7.06
N CYS A 116 13.70 -9.54 6.76
CA CYS A 116 13.96 -8.10 6.84
C CYS A 116 14.20 -7.62 8.28
N ASP A 117 13.41 -8.07 9.25
CA ASP A 117 13.49 -7.59 10.64
C ASP A 117 14.69 -8.18 11.40
N LYS A 118 15.26 -9.29 10.92
CA LYS A 118 16.51 -9.82 11.45
C LYS A 118 17.74 -9.04 11.02
N GLN A 119 17.61 -8.20 9.98
CA GLN A 119 18.69 -7.34 9.48
C GLN A 119 19.99 -8.12 9.14
N ASP A 120 19.85 -9.40 8.77
CA ASP A 120 20.97 -10.21 8.27
C ASP A 120 21.17 -9.93 6.78
N THR A 121 22.25 -9.20 6.47
CA THR A 121 22.54 -8.74 5.10
C THR A 121 22.65 -9.90 4.11
N ASN A 122 23.19 -11.05 4.53
CA ASN A 122 23.33 -12.22 3.64
C ASN A 122 21.96 -12.81 3.26
N SER A 123 21.07 -13.01 4.23
CA SER A 123 19.71 -13.52 3.97
C SER A 123 18.89 -12.56 3.10
N ILE A 124 19.02 -11.25 3.35
CA ILE A 124 18.35 -10.22 2.54
C ILE A 124 18.86 -10.26 1.10
N ALA A 125 20.18 -10.32 0.89
CA ALA A 125 20.78 -10.37 -0.43
C ALA A 125 20.39 -11.65 -1.20
N LEU A 126 20.37 -12.81 -0.54
CA LEU A 126 19.94 -14.08 -1.14
C LEU A 126 18.46 -14.05 -1.55
N LEU A 127 17.61 -13.48 -0.70
CA LEU A 127 16.20 -13.29 -1.03
C LEU A 127 16.04 -12.32 -2.20
N GLU A 128 16.74 -11.18 -2.18
CA GLU A 128 16.71 -10.19 -3.25
C GLU A 128 17.12 -10.80 -4.59
N GLU A 129 18.22 -11.56 -4.64
CA GLU A 129 18.66 -12.27 -5.85
C GLU A 129 17.58 -13.24 -6.37
N SER A 130 16.90 -13.96 -5.46
CA SER A 130 15.81 -14.87 -5.80
C SER A 130 14.60 -14.14 -6.36
N ILE A 131 14.22 -13.01 -5.76
CA ILE A 131 13.10 -12.18 -6.19
C ILE A 131 13.38 -11.55 -7.56
N LEU A 132 14.60 -11.05 -7.80
CA LEU A 132 14.96 -10.38 -9.06
C LEU A 132 15.01 -11.35 -10.26
N LYS A 133 14.99 -12.67 -10.02
CA LYS A 133 14.78 -13.68 -11.08
C LYS A 133 13.34 -13.72 -11.60
N THR A 134 12.38 -13.21 -10.82
CA THR A 134 10.95 -13.22 -11.16
C THR A 134 10.38 -11.82 -11.29
N HIS A 135 10.55 -10.96 -10.29
CA HIS A 135 10.09 -9.58 -10.30
C HIS A 135 11.12 -8.63 -10.95
N PRO A 136 10.67 -7.59 -11.67
CA PRO A 136 11.58 -6.66 -12.35
C PRO A 136 12.37 -5.76 -11.39
N ASN A 137 11.94 -5.62 -10.13
CA ASN A 137 12.59 -4.84 -9.08
C ASN A 137 11.95 -5.11 -7.70
N THR A 138 12.66 -4.69 -6.64
CA THR A 138 12.22 -4.75 -5.24
C THR A 138 10.91 -3.99 -4.99
N TYR A 139 10.69 -2.87 -5.68
CA TYR A 139 9.43 -2.13 -5.62
C TYR A 139 8.23 -3.00 -6.02
N SER A 140 8.27 -3.63 -7.19
CA SER A 140 7.16 -4.44 -7.71
C SER A 140 6.83 -5.61 -6.77
N PHE A 141 7.87 -6.22 -6.21
CA PHE A 141 7.73 -7.26 -5.20
C PHE A 141 7.10 -6.73 -3.90
N SER A 142 7.59 -5.61 -3.36
CA SER A 142 7.03 -5.01 -2.13
C SER A 142 5.55 -4.63 -2.28
N LYS A 143 5.13 -4.16 -3.47
CA LYS A 143 3.72 -3.89 -3.77
C LYS A 143 2.88 -5.16 -3.89
N ASN A 144 3.44 -6.24 -4.41
CA ASN A 144 2.79 -7.55 -4.40
C ASN A 144 2.57 -8.04 -2.95
N LEU A 145 3.59 -7.97 -2.09
CA LEU A 145 3.45 -8.34 -0.67
C LEU A 145 2.39 -7.47 0.03
N ALA A 146 2.39 -6.17 -0.21
CA ALA A 146 1.42 -5.26 0.38
C ALA A 146 -0.03 -5.56 -0.06
N GLU A 147 -0.27 -5.98 -1.30
CA GLU A 147 -1.60 -6.45 -1.71
C GLU A 147 -2.05 -7.71 -0.94
N GLN A 148 -1.12 -8.64 -0.68
CA GLN A 148 -1.41 -9.82 0.13
C GLN A 148 -1.78 -9.40 1.58
N ILE A 149 -1.09 -8.40 2.15
CA ILE A 149 -1.45 -7.84 3.46
C ILE A 149 -2.84 -7.23 3.46
N VAL A 150 -3.16 -6.40 2.46
CA VAL A 150 -4.51 -5.80 2.33
C VAL A 150 -5.57 -6.90 2.26
N PHE A 151 -5.36 -7.91 1.42
CA PHE A 151 -6.27 -9.04 1.27
C PHE A 151 -6.46 -9.85 2.56
N ASN A 152 -5.38 -10.07 3.32
CA ASN A 152 -5.41 -10.85 4.53
C ASN A 152 -6.02 -10.09 5.73
N HIS A 153 -5.78 -8.78 5.82
CA HIS A 153 -6.05 -8.00 7.03
C HIS A 153 -7.19 -6.97 6.91
N CYS A 154 -7.64 -6.60 5.72
CA CYS A 154 -8.76 -5.67 5.51
C CYS A 154 -10.10 -6.41 5.33
N LYS A 155 -10.36 -7.44 6.15
CA LYS A 155 -11.61 -8.22 6.13
C LYS A 155 -12.72 -7.60 7.00
N SER A 156 -12.36 -6.72 7.93
CA SER A 156 -13.28 -6.10 8.89
C SER A 156 -13.98 -4.85 8.35
N PHE A 157 -13.59 -4.34 7.19
CA PHE A 157 -14.18 -3.16 6.56
C PHE A 157 -14.04 -3.22 5.03
N PRO A 158 -14.90 -2.51 4.28
CA PRO A 158 -14.80 -2.45 2.82
C PRO A 158 -13.42 -1.96 2.38
N SER A 159 -12.78 -2.71 1.48
CA SER A 159 -11.49 -2.35 0.93
C SER A 159 -11.42 -2.56 -0.58
N ALA A 160 -10.60 -1.75 -1.24
CA ALA A 160 -10.36 -1.82 -2.68
C ALA A 160 -8.86 -1.67 -2.98
N VAL A 161 -8.39 -2.40 -3.99
CA VAL A 161 -7.03 -2.28 -4.53
C VAL A 161 -7.11 -1.65 -5.91
N VAL A 162 -6.47 -0.51 -6.08
CA VAL A 162 -6.38 0.21 -7.36
C VAL A 162 -4.98 0.04 -7.93
N ARG A 163 -4.85 -0.40 -9.18
CA ARG A 163 -3.56 -0.68 -9.84
C ARG A 163 -3.29 0.29 -10.99
N PRO A 164 -2.88 1.53 -10.70
CA PRO A 164 -2.49 2.45 -11.77
C PRO A 164 -1.27 1.92 -12.53
N SER A 165 -1.19 2.29 -13.82
CA SER A 165 -0.01 2.08 -14.65
C SER A 165 0.87 3.35 -14.66
N ILE A 166 1.13 3.91 -15.84
CA ILE A 166 1.88 5.16 -15.99
C ILE A 166 0.95 6.33 -15.67
N ILE A 167 1.33 7.15 -14.70
CA ILE A 167 0.66 8.41 -14.39
C ILE A 167 1.42 9.53 -15.11
N GLY A 168 0.77 10.15 -16.08
CA GLY A 168 1.30 11.31 -16.80
C GLY A 168 0.81 12.64 -16.22
N ALA A 169 1.43 13.73 -16.64
CA ALA A 169 0.96 15.09 -16.33
C ALA A 169 -0.30 15.43 -17.14
N SER A 170 -1.19 16.26 -16.56
CA SER A 170 -2.31 16.87 -17.28
C SER A 170 -2.25 18.39 -17.18
N LEU A 171 -2.52 19.07 -18.30
CA LEU A 171 -2.48 20.53 -18.38
C LEU A 171 -3.73 21.21 -17.78
N LYS A 172 -4.90 20.56 -17.85
CA LYS A 172 -6.19 21.18 -17.45
C LYS A 172 -6.88 20.42 -16.33
N LYS A 173 -7.16 19.13 -16.56
CA LYS A 173 -7.85 18.26 -15.61
C LYS A 173 -7.37 16.81 -15.78
N PRO A 174 -7.28 16.01 -14.71
CA PRO A 174 -7.00 14.58 -14.84
C PRO A 174 -7.96 13.91 -15.82
N SER A 175 -7.45 13.04 -16.69
CA SER A 175 -8.24 12.26 -17.66
C SER A 175 -7.52 10.95 -17.98
N TRP A 176 -8.26 9.98 -18.52
CA TRP A 176 -7.67 8.75 -19.05
C TRP A 176 -6.85 9.04 -20.32
N LEU A 177 -5.74 8.32 -20.47
CA LEU A 177 -5.00 8.30 -21.75
C LEU A 177 -5.83 7.50 -22.76
N GLY A 178 -6.52 8.19 -23.66
CA GLY A 178 -7.37 7.56 -24.67
C GLY A 178 -8.74 8.20 -24.89
N GLY A 179 -9.17 9.11 -24.01
CA GLY A 179 -10.47 9.80 -24.11
C GLY A 179 -11.57 9.14 -23.30
#